data_AF-A0A7Y2DY72-F1
#
_entry.id   AF-A0A7Y2DY72-F1
#
_cell.length_a   1.000
_cell.length_b   1.000
_cell.length_c   1.000
_cell.angle_alpha   90.00
_cell.angle_beta   90.00
_cell.angle_gamma   90.00
#
_symmetry.space_group_name_H-M   'P 1'
#
loop_
_entity.id
_entity.type
_entity.pdbx_description
1 polymer ?
#
loop_
_entity_poly.entity_id
_entity_poly.type
_entity_poly.pdbx_seq_one_letter_code
_entity_poly.pdbx_strand_id
1 'polypeptide(L)'
;MAAIFILQRFVNKLINLKNINIANWQLHLIVSLICCGILGSITNSFASTSLKTNLLVQEPDTLLPYPWNDRITDQWSNPFDNHPLYMSDPSNIENSIQYDPKNHEYNIYEKIGDRFFRNPSYMTFQEYTQEEFNRSTKNYWKQKSDQENAAKRKGLIPKLYVGGKAFDRIFGGNTVDIRPQGSAELIFGLQIQRNDNPALPERQRRNTNFDFQQKIQMNVIGNIGDKLKLQTNYNTEASFEFENRMKLEYTGYEDEIIQKIEAGNVTLPLTGTLIQGSQSLFGLKTELRFGRLNVTTIFSQQKGQSQNIQVKNGAQTNEFQIQCDEYEVNKHYFLSQYFADNYDNALRNLPVIQSQINITRIEVWVTNRNSTTSNTRNIVAFQDMGEPNPYASGVLVGTGGNLPDSAANNLYMFLRGVGLQNIRDITKVSTSSGLLPFAGPPANFSSPTDYEKLADARLLQSNEYTLNSQLGYISLNRGLNADEILAVAFEYTVGNQIHRVGELTTQGVQPPQALLVKLLKSRNVNTTIPIWDLMMKNVYNIGAYQLSRQDFKLDILYYDDNTGSWVNYIPVGKDEVN
;
A
#
# COMPACT_ATOMS: atom_id res chain seq x y z
N MET A 1 14.03 -11.00 -22.14
CA MET A 1 13.12 -10.84 -23.31
C MET A 1 12.66 -9.39 -23.53
N ALA A 2 12.18 -8.66 -22.51
CA ALA A 2 11.71 -7.26 -22.69
C ALA A 2 12.80 -6.29 -23.19
N ALA A 3 14.05 -6.42 -22.71
CA ALA A 3 15.18 -5.60 -23.19
C ALA A 3 15.53 -5.85 -24.67
N ILE A 4 15.31 -7.07 -25.18
CA ILE A 4 15.54 -7.44 -26.58
C ILE A 4 14.48 -6.79 -27.47
N PHE A 5 13.23 -6.75 -27.02
CA PHE A 5 12.13 -6.05 -27.72
C PHE A 5 12.32 -4.53 -27.77
N ILE A 6 12.87 -3.93 -26.71
CA ILE A 6 13.15 -2.47 -26.66
C ILE A 6 14.30 -2.12 -27.62
N LEU A 7 15.38 -2.92 -27.64
CA LEU A 7 16.48 -2.80 -28.60
C LEU A 7 16.00 -2.97 -30.05
N GLN A 8 15.12 -3.94 -30.31
CA GLN A 8 14.54 -4.18 -31.64
C GLN A 8 13.65 -3.02 -32.12
N ARG A 9 12.90 -2.38 -31.21
CA ARG A 9 12.13 -1.15 -31.53
C ARG A 9 13.03 0.07 -31.77
N PHE A 10 14.14 0.19 -31.04
CA PHE A 10 15.09 1.31 -31.20
C PHE A 10 15.85 1.22 -32.53
N VAL A 11 16.26 0.00 -32.92
CA VAL A 11 16.95 -0.29 -34.19
C VAL A 11 16.02 -0.07 -35.39
N ASN A 12 14.76 -0.50 -35.32
CA ASN A 12 13.79 -0.24 -36.40
C ASN A 12 13.49 1.26 -36.59
N LYS A 13 13.65 2.10 -35.56
CA LYS A 13 13.51 3.55 -35.66
C LYS A 13 14.72 4.23 -36.31
N LEU A 14 15.92 3.67 -36.11
CA LEU A 14 17.17 4.15 -36.73
C LEU A 14 17.26 3.82 -38.22
N ILE A 15 16.66 2.72 -38.66
CA ILE A 15 16.68 2.27 -40.07
C ILE A 15 15.77 3.13 -40.99
N ASN A 16 14.76 3.81 -40.45
CA ASN A 16 13.82 4.62 -41.24
C ASN A 16 14.30 6.05 -41.56
N LEU A 17 15.50 6.46 -41.12
CA LEU A 17 16.11 7.73 -41.49
C LEU A 17 16.92 7.58 -42.79
N LYS A 18 16.22 7.35 -43.91
CA LYS A 18 16.79 7.46 -45.26
C LYS A 18 16.99 8.93 -45.61
N ASN A 19 18.19 9.46 -45.39
CA ASN A 19 18.86 10.49 -46.22
C ASN A 19 20.09 11.04 -45.51
N ILE A 20 21.20 10.29 -45.46
CA ILE A 20 22.52 10.88 -45.20
C ILE A 20 23.56 10.24 -46.13
N ASN A 21 24.34 11.13 -46.76
CA ASN A 21 25.27 10.91 -47.85
C ASN A 21 26.41 9.90 -47.56
N ILE A 22 26.87 9.35 -48.67
CA ILE A 22 27.87 8.32 -48.88
C ILE A 22 29.25 8.77 -48.35
N ALA A 23 29.61 8.36 -47.13
CA ALA A 23 30.99 8.28 -46.65
C ALA A 23 31.03 7.59 -45.27
N ASN A 24 30.76 6.28 -45.18
CA ASN A 24 31.15 5.43 -44.02
C ASN A 24 30.80 3.95 -44.24
N TRP A 25 31.49 3.30 -45.17
CA TRP A 25 31.31 1.87 -45.45
C TRP A 25 31.93 0.92 -44.39
N GLN A 26 32.67 1.45 -43.41
CA GLN A 26 33.30 0.63 -42.36
C GLN A 26 32.39 0.36 -41.14
N LEU A 27 31.34 1.17 -40.92
CA LEU A 27 30.43 0.98 -39.78
C LEU A 27 29.34 -0.08 -40.04
N HIS A 28 28.88 -0.20 -41.29
CA HIS A 28 27.83 -1.16 -41.67
C HIS A 28 28.32 -2.61 -41.69
N LEU A 29 29.60 -2.84 -41.99
CA LEU A 29 30.18 -4.18 -42.03
C LEU A 29 30.33 -4.79 -40.63
N ILE A 30 30.52 -3.96 -39.60
CA ILE A 30 30.66 -4.37 -38.20
C ILE A 30 29.30 -4.74 -37.58
N VAL A 31 28.22 -4.06 -37.99
CA VAL A 31 26.86 -4.36 -37.51
C VAL A 31 26.26 -5.58 -38.22
N SER A 32 26.61 -5.82 -39.49
CA SER A 32 26.14 -7.00 -40.25
C SER A 32 26.79 -8.32 -39.80
N LEU A 33 28.04 -8.30 -39.35
CA LEU A 33 28.77 -9.51 -38.94
C LEU A 33 28.34 -10.05 -37.56
N ILE A 34 27.77 -9.20 -36.70
CA ILE A 34 27.26 -9.61 -35.38
C ILE A 34 25.88 -10.27 -35.49
N CYS A 35 25.08 -9.95 -36.53
CA CYS A 35 23.74 -10.51 -36.73
C CYS A 35 23.69 -11.85 -37.49
N CYS A 36 24.72 -12.22 -38.26
CA CYS A 36 24.70 -13.45 -39.07
C CYS A 36 25.22 -14.72 -38.36
N GLY A 37 25.70 -14.63 -37.12
CA GLY A 37 26.31 -15.76 -36.41
C GLY A 37 25.36 -16.69 -35.64
N ILE A 38 24.05 -16.39 -35.54
CA ILE A 38 23.12 -17.12 -34.65
C ILE A 38 21.83 -17.59 -35.38
N LEU A 39 21.79 -17.57 -36.72
CA LEU A 39 20.59 -17.94 -37.51
C LEU A 39 20.76 -19.17 -38.42
N GLY A 40 21.70 -20.06 -38.11
CA GLY A 40 21.95 -21.27 -38.90
C GLY A 40 21.52 -22.54 -38.17
N SER A 41 20.22 -22.78 -38.01
CA SER A 41 19.58 -24.11 -37.82
C SER A 41 18.07 -23.92 -37.69
N ILE A 42 17.29 -24.89 -38.20
CA ILE A 42 15.83 -24.97 -38.25
C ILE A 42 15.25 -24.51 -39.60
N THR A 43 15.49 -25.31 -40.64
CA THR A 43 14.50 -25.57 -41.70
C THR A 43 14.61 -27.03 -42.13
N ASN A 44 13.46 -27.62 -42.46
CA ASN A 44 13.16 -29.01 -42.86
C ASN A 44 12.73 -29.86 -41.66
N SER A 45 11.45 -30.22 -41.49
CA SER A 45 10.67 -30.96 -42.48
C SER A 45 9.17 -30.84 -42.20
N PHE A 46 8.41 -30.34 -43.16
CA PHE A 46 6.97 -30.56 -43.27
C PHE A 46 6.73 -31.24 -44.62
N ALA A 47 6.54 -32.56 -44.61
CA ALA A 47 5.74 -33.25 -45.63
C ALA A 47 5.40 -34.68 -45.19
N SER A 48 4.20 -35.08 -45.62
CA SER A 48 3.69 -36.45 -45.80
C SER A 48 2.95 -37.08 -44.62
N THR A 49 1.68 -36.70 -44.51
CA THR A 49 0.58 -37.58 -44.12
C THR A 49 0.55 -38.81 -45.04
N SER A 50 0.80 -40.00 -44.50
CA SER A 50 0.44 -41.27 -45.14
C SER A 50 -0.49 -42.05 -44.21
N LEU A 51 -1.70 -42.32 -44.70
CA LEU A 51 -2.65 -43.25 -44.10
C LEU A 51 -2.04 -44.65 -44.01
N LYS A 52 -2.01 -45.23 -42.81
CA LYS A 52 -1.86 -46.68 -42.62
C LYS A 52 -2.94 -47.19 -41.67
N THR A 53 -3.94 -47.79 -42.32
CA THR A 53 -4.65 -49.03 -41.97
C THR A 53 -4.69 -49.45 -40.50
N ASN A 54 -5.91 -49.41 -39.95
CA ASN A 54 -6.34 -50.03 -38.71
C ASN A 54 -6.08 -51.54 -38.70
N LEU A 55 -5.30 -52.01 -37.73
CA LEU A 55 -5.37 -53.37 -37.22
C LEU A 55 -5.93 -53.27 -35.80
N LEU A 56 -7.04 -53.96 -35.55
CA LEU A 56 -7.77 -53.98 -34.30
C LEU A 56 -6.87 -54.53 -33.18
N VAL A 57 -6.36 -53.64 -32.33
CA VAL A 57 -5.79 -53.99 -31.02
C VAL A 57 -6.83 -53.63 -29.97
N GLN A 58 -7.17 -54.60 -29.14
CA GLN A 58 -8.15 -54.52 -28.06
C GLN A 58 -7.74 -53.44 -27.05
N GLU A 59 -8.58 -52.44 -26.82
CA GLU A 59 -8.32 -51.36 -25.84
C GLU A 59 -8.29 -51.91 -24.41
N PRO A 60 -7.28 -51.56 -23.58
CA PRO A 60 -7.34 -51.80 -22.14
C PRO A 60 -8.25 -50.77 -21.45
N ASP A 61 -9.09 -51.26 -20.54
CA ASP A 61 -10.24 -50.58 -19.89
C ASP A 61 -9.94 -49.31 -19.06
N THR A 62 -8.73 -48.75 -19.07
CA THR A 62 -8.42 -47.46 -18.41
C THR A 62 -7.25 -46.74 -19.10
N LEU A 63 -7.54 -45.67 -19.86
CA LEU A 63 -6.51 -44.74 -20.36
C LEU A 63 -6.21 -43.70 -19.28
N LEU A 64 -5.01 -43.78 -18.68
CA LEU A 64 -4.49 -42.72 -17.82
C LEU A 64 -4.38 -41.42 -18.64
N PRO A 65 -4.71 -40.24 -18.07
CA PRO A 65 -4.59 -38.94 -18.75
C PRO A 65 -3.16 -38.67 -19.27
N TYR A 66 -2.16 -39.28 -18.62
CA TYR A 66 -0.78 -39.34 -19.07
C TYR A 66 -0.33 -40.81 -19.00
N PRO A 67 -0.38 -41.57 -20.11
CA PRO A 67 0.07 -42.95 -20.12
C PRO A 67 1.59 -42.99 -19.96
N TRP A 68 2.08 -43.85 -19.08
CA TRP A 68 3.50 -44.16 -19.01
C TRP A 68 3.75 -45.46 -19.76
N ASN A 69 4.79 -45.47 -20.59
CA ASN A 69 5.21 -46.68 -21.28
C ASN A 69 6.10 -47.49 -20.33
N ASP A 70 5.54 -48.51 -19.72
CA ASP A 70 6.31 -49.41 -18.85
C ASP A 70 7.13 -50.42 -19.69
N ARG A 71 8.28 -50.84 -19.19
CA ARG A 71 9.14 -51.82 -19.88
C ARG A 71 8.54 -53.22 -19.75
N ILE A 72 8.52 -53.98 -20.83
CA ILE A 72 7.99 -55.37 -20.82
C ILE A 72 9.13 -56.39 -20.63
N THR A 73 10.37 -55.99 -20.95
CA THR A 73 11.60 -56.80 -20.88
C THR A 73 12.65 -56.08 -20.05
N ASP A 74 13.87 -56.62 -20.03
CA ASP A 74 15.00 -56.02 -19.34
C ASP A 74 15.38 -54.62 -19.87
N GLN A 75 16.08 -53.87 -19.02
CA GLN A 75 16.56 -52.50 -19.31
C GLN A 75 17.58 -52.37 -20.47
N TRP A 76 18.23 -53.45 -20.93
CA TRP A 76 19.19 -53.40 -22.04
C TRP A 76 18.50 -53.58 -23.40
N SER A 77 17.56 -54.52 -23.49
CA SER A 77 16.81 -54.77 -24.73
C SER A 77 15.73 -53.72 -24.99
N ASN A 78 15.21 -53.08 -23.93
CA ASN A 78 14.20 -52.03 -24.03
C ASN A 78 14.53 -50.86 -23.07
N PRO A 79 15.47 -49.97 -23.46
CA PRO A 79 15.88 -48.86 -22.63
C PRO A 79 14.74 -47.83 -22.47
N PHE A 80 14.45 -47.44 -21.23
CA PHE A 80 13.44 -46.42 -20.92
C PHE A 80 14.07 -45.03 -20.70
N ASP A 81 13.27 -43.99 -20.88
CA ASP A 81 13.64 -42.60 -20.63
C ASP A 81 13.84 -42.34 -19.12
N ASN A 82 15.09 -42.38 -18.66
CA ASN A 82 15.47 -41.95 -17.32
C ASN A 82 15.49 -40.40 -17.21
N HIS A 83 14.32 -39.78 -17.26
CA HIS A 83 14.15 -38.37 -16.92
C HIS A 83 14.04 -38.20 -15.40
N PRO A 84 14.65 -37.18 -14.77
CA PRO A 84 14.49 -36.90 -13.33
C PRO A 84 13.06 -36.66 -12.82
N LEU A 85 12.09 -36.61 -13.73
CA LEU A 85 10.66 -36.51 -13.42
C LEU A 85 10.03 -37.89 -13.19
N TYR A 86 10.68 -38.96 -13.68
CA TYR A 86 10.34 -40.34 -13.38
C TYR A 86 11.14 -40.79 -12.15
N MET A 87 10.49 -41.58 -11.29
CA MET A 87 11.14 -42.13 -10.10
C MET A 87 12.10 -43.26 -10.49
N SER A 88 13.18 -43.45 -9.73
CA SER A 88 14.07 -44.61 -9.89
C SER A 88 13.36 -45.91 -9.53
N ASP A 89 13.83 -47.03 -10.10
CA ASP A 89 13.37 -48.37 -9.71
C ASP A 89 13.54 -48.58 -8.18
N PRO A 90 12.54 -49.18 -7.49
CA PRO A 90 12.62 -49.42 -6.06
C PRO A 90 13.69 -50.46 -5.71
N SER A 91 14.28 -50.35 -4.51
CA SER A 91 15.45 -51.13 -4.10
C SER A 91 15.24 -52.65 -3.97
N ASN A 92 14.00 -53.13 -4.06
CA ASN A 92 13.65 -54.55 -4.00
C ASN A 92 13.67 -55.25 -5.37
N ILE A 93 14.01 -54.53 -6.44
CA ILE A 93 14.25 -55.10 -7.77
C ILE A 93 15.75 -55.38 -7.90
N GLU A 94 16.10 -56.65 -8.07
CA GLU A 94 17.47 -57.11 -8.25
C GLU A 94 17.72 -57.51 -9.71
N ASN A 95 18.68 -56.85 -10.34
CA ASN A 95 19.14 -57.16 -11.69
C ASN A 95 20.39 -58.05 -11.62
N SER A 96 20.34 -59.25 -12.19
CA SER A 96 21.46 -60.19 -12.23
C SER A 96 21.73 -60.67 -13.64
N ILE A 97 23.02 -60.80 -13.98
CA ILE A 97 23.49 -61.30 -15.27
C ILE A 97 24.27 -62.59 -15.01
N GLN A 98 23.89 -63.68 -15.67
CA GLN A 98 24.51 -65.00 -15.51
C GLN A 98 24.97 -65.52 -16.86
N TYR A 99 26.25 -65.89 -16.97
CA TYR A 99 26.81 -66.48 -18.17
C TYR A 99 26.39 -67.96 -18.30
N ASP A 100 25.85 -68.34 -19.45
CA ASP A 100 25.52 -69.72 -19.81
C ASP A 100 26.65 -70.33 -20.68
N PRO A 101 27.46 -71.28 -20.14
CA PRO A 101 28.56 -71.90 -20.86
C PRO A 101 28.13 -72.79 -22.03
N LYS A 102 26.87 -73.23 -22.09
CA LYS A 102 26.40 -74.13 -23.17
C LYS A 102 26.07 -73.35 -24.44
N ASN A 103 25.38 -72.23 -24.28
CA ASN A 103 24.91 -71.40 -25.40
C ASN A 103 25.83 -70.20 -25.69
N HIS A 104 26.85 -69.95 -24.84
CA HIS A 104 27.75 -68.79 -24.93
C HIS A 104 27.02 -67.44 -24.87
N GLU A 105 25.96 -67.39 -24.07
CA GLU A 105 25.05 -66.24 -23.91
C GLU A 105 25.06 -65.75 -22.46
N TYR A 106 24.74 -64.47 -22.26
CA TYR A 106 24.52 -63.87 -20.94
C TYR A 106 23.02 -63.73 -20.71
N ASN A 107 22.50 -64.50 -19.75
CA ASN A 107 21.10 -64.44 -19.33
C ASN A 107 20.90 -63.30 -18.33
N ILE A 108 19.92 -62.44 -18.60
CA ILE A 108 19.56 -61.28 -17.81
C ILE A 108 18.27 -61.58 -17.05
N TYR A 109 18.32 -61.40 -15.73
CA TYR A 109 17.19 -61.61 -14.84
C TYR A 109 16.91 -60.37 -14.01
N GLU A 110 15.68 -59.88 -14.05
CA GLU A 110 15.15 -58.90 -13.10
C GLU A 110 14.21 -59.63 -12.14
N LYS A 111 14.54 -59.65 -10.84
CA LYS A 111 13.79 -60.40 -9.82
C LYS A 111 13.29 -59.51 -8.70
N ILE A 112 12.12 -59.86 -8.16
CA ILE A 112 11.64 -59.37 -6.86
C ILE A 112 11.52 -60.60 -5.95
N GLY A 113 12.48 -60.74 -5.03
CA GLY A 113 12.68 -61.99 -4.28
C GLY A 113 12.95 -63.15 -5.25
N ASP A 114 12.15 -64.22 -5.16
CA ASP A 114 12.31 -65.42 -6.00
C ASP A 114 11.51 -65.37 -7.32
N ARG A 115 10.75 -64.29 -7.57
CA ARG A 115 9.91 -64.16 -8.77
C ARG A 115 10.58 -63.26 -9.80
N PHE A 116 10.54 -63.67 -11.07
CA PHE A 116 10.91 -62.81 -12.19
C PHE A 116 9.94 -61.64 -12.29
N PHE A 117 10.46 -60.41 -12.20
CA PHE A 117 9.70 -59.18 -12.35
C PHE A 117 9.35 -58.91 -13.81
N ARG A 118 10.29 -59.22 -14.73
CA ARG A 118 10.13 -59.14 -16.18
C ARG A 118 10.58 -60.43 -16.85
N ASN A 119 10.20 -60.61 -18.11
CA ASN A 119 10.63 -61.76 -18.90
C ASN A 119 12.15 -61.78 -18.97
N PRO A 120 12.81 -62.90 -18.61
CA PRO A 120 14.23 -63.07 -18.82
C PRO A 120 14.58 -62.87 -20.29
N SER A 121 15.71 -62.23 -20.52
CA SER A 121 16.28 -62.08 -21.85
C SER A 121 17.71 -62.60 -21.85
N TYR A 122 18.28 -62.73 -23.03
CA TYR A 122 19.64 -63.17 -23.22
C TYR A 122 20.32 -62.25 -24.23
N MET A 123 21.63 -62.11 -24.10
CA MET A 123 22.46 -61.41 -25.06
C MET A 123 23.68 -62.25 -25.41
N THR A 124 24.12 -62.17 -26.65
CA THR A 124 25.36 -62.83 -27.08
C THR A 124 26.57 -62.17 -26.42
N PHE A 125 27.70 -62.87 -26.40
CA PHE A 125 28.96 -62.30 -25.89
C PHE A 125 29.34 -60.97 -26.56
N GLN A 126 29.10 -60.84 -27.87
CA GLN A 126 29.42 -59.63 -28.62
C GLN A 126 28.52 -58.46 -28.22
N GLU A 127 27.22 -58.70 -28.06
CA GLU A 127 26.25 -57.70 -27.62
C GLU A 127 26.55 -57.20 -26.21
N TYR A 128 26.85 -58.12 -25.27
CA TYR A 128 27.24 -57.75 -23.91
C TYR A 128 28.50 -56.89 -23.89
N THR A 129 29.52 -57.28 -24.66
CA THR A 129 30.79 -56.54 -24.74
C THR A 129 30.57 -55.13 -25.29
N GLN A 130 29.74 -54.99 -26.32
CA GLN A 130 29.43 -53.70 -26.91
C GLN A 130 28.64 -52.80 -25.95
N GLU A 131 27.66 -53.35 -25.22
CA GLU A 131 26.87 -52.59 -24.26
C GLU A 131 27.68 -52.15 -23.04
N GLU A 132 28.54 -53.03 -22.50
CA GLU A 132 29.47 -52.65 -21.43
C GLU A 132 30.47 -51.58 -21.88
N PHE A 133 30.93 -51.65 -23.13
CA PHE A 133 31.77 -50.61 -23.71
C PHE A 133 31.03 -49.27 -23.82
N ASN A 134 29.78 -49.28 -24.31
CA ASN A 134 28.95 -48.08 -24.41
C ASN A 134 28.68 -47.47 -23.03
N ARG A 135 28.32 -48.32 -22.05
CA ARG A 135 28.03 -47.92 -20.67
C ARG A 135 29.25 -47.34 -19.97
N SER A 136 30.40 -48.01 -20.08
CA SER A 136 31.67 -47.53 -19.50
C SER A 136 32.10 -46.20 -20.11
N THR A 137 31.95 -46.03 -21.43
CA THR A 137 32.22 -44.77 -22.13
C THR A 137 31.31 -43.64 -21.63
N LYS A 138 30.00 -43.89 -21.52
CA LYS A 138 29.03 -42.92 -20.98
C LYS A 138 29.36 -42.53 -19.54
N ASN A 139 29.71 -43.50 -18.69
CA ASN A 139 30.11 -43.26 -17.30
C ASN A 139 31.42 -42.47 -17.20
N TYR A 140 32.40 -42.76 -18.05
CA TYR A 140 33.67 -42.01 -18.14
C TYR A 140 33.41 -40.54 -18.49
N TRP A 141 32.60 -40.26 -19.51
CA TRP A 141 32.26 -38.89 -19.90
C TRP A 141 31.47 -38.15 -18.82
N LYS A 142 30.54 -38.83 -18.14
CA LYS A 142 29.81 -38.26 -17.00
C LYS A 142 30.76 -37.87 -15.87
N GLN A 143 31.65 -38.78 -15.47
CA GLN A 143 32.65 -38.51 -14.43
C GLN A 143 33.61 -37.38 -14.82
N LYS A 144 34.03 -37.32 -16.09
CA LYS A 144 34.89 -36.26 -16.60
C LYS A 144 34.20 -34.90 -16.58
N SER A 145 32.92 -34.85 -16.98
CA SER A 145 32.08 -33.64 -16.90
C SER A 145 31.92 -33.17 -15.45
N ASP A 146 31.64 -34.09 -14.52
CA ASP A 146 31.48 -33.76 -13.10
C ASP A 146 32.78 -33.23 -12.48
N GLN A 147 33.93 -33.78 -12.86
CA GLN A 147 35.25 -33.29 -12.43
C GLN A 147 35.61 -31.92 -13.02
N GLU A 148 35.32 -31.66 -14.30
CA GLU A 148 35.47 -30.34 -14.89
C GLU A 148 34.58 -29.30 -14.21
N ASN A 149 33.33 -29.67 -13.89
CA ASN A 149 32.41 -28.80 -13.18
C ASN A 149 32.89 -28.49 -11.76
N ALA A 150 33.54 -29.44 -11.07
CA ALA A 150 34.17 -29.20 -9.77
C ALA A 150 35.39 -28.25 -9.88
N ALA A 151 36.20 -28.37 -10.93
CA ALA A 151 37.35 -27.49 -11.18
C ALA A 151 36.96 -26.07 -11.64
N LYS A 152 35.82 -25.93 -12.35
CA LYS A 152 35.24 -24.64 -12.81
C LYS A 152 34.51 -23.85 -11.71
N ARG A 153 34.52 -24.30 -10.45
CA ARG A 153 34.00 -23.51 -9.31
C ARG A 153 34.81 -22.24 -9.00
N LYS A 154 35.91 -21.95 -9.72
CA LYS A 154 36.55 -20.63 -9.74
C LYS A 154 35.98 -19.75 -10.88
N GLY A 155 34.93 -18.97 -10.54
CA GLY A 155 34.43 -17.85 -11.34
C GLY A 155 33.56 -18.24 -12.54
N LEU A 156 32.26 -17.90 -12.47
CA LEU A 156 31.23 -18.20 -13.48
C LEU A 156 31.45 -17.53 -14.86
N ILE A 157 32.42 -16.64 -15.03
CA ILE A 157 32.64 -15.89 -16.27
C ILE A 157 34.15 -15.78 -16.56
N PRO A 158 34.68 -16.41 -17.63
CA PRO A 158 36.07 -16.22 -18.05
C PRO A 158 36.26 -14.83 -18.66
N LYS A 159 37.46 -14.25 -18.50
CA LYS A 159 37.82 -12.98 -19.14
C LYS A 159 37.76 -13.16 -20.67
N LEU A 160 36.92 -12.36 -21.32
CA LEU A 160 36.74 -12.42 -22.77
C LEU A 160 37.77 -11.51 -23.44
N TYR A 161 38.44 -12.03 -24.46
CA TYR A 161 39.36 -11.25 -25.30
C TYR A 161 38.70 -11.01 -26.65
N VAL A 162 38.55 -9.75 -27.02
CA VAL A 162 37.99 -9.36 -28.33
C VAL A 162 39.15 -9.04 -29.27
N GLY A 163 39.25 -9.76 -30.38
CA GLY A 163 40.33 -9.55 -31.35
C GLY A 163 40.11 -8.31 -32.22
N GLY A 164 41.19 -7.59 -32.54
CA GLY A 164 41.21 -6.55 -33.58
C GLY A 164 41.84 -5.22 -33.14
N LYS A 165 42.69 -4.64 -34.01
CA LYS A 165 43.36 -3.34 -33.75
C LYS A 165 42.39 -2.16 -33.60
N ALA A 166 41.19 -2.26 -34.18
CA ALA A 166 40.17 -1.23 -34.08
C ALA A 166 39.52 -1.16 -32.68
N PHE A 167 39.34 -2.33 -32.03
CA PHE A 167 38.80 -2.41 -30.67
C PHE A 167 39.78 -1.82 -29.67
N ASP A 168 41.05 -2.25 -29.76
CA ASP A 168 42.17 -1.74 -28.95
C ASP A 168 42.32 -0.21 -29.03
N ARG A 169 42.24 0.36 -30.25
CA ARG A 169 42.33 1.81 -30.46
C ARG A 169 41.21 2.60 -29.77
N ILE A 170 39.99 2.06 -29.73
CA ILE A 170 38.82 2.77 -29.18
C ILE A 170 38.73 2.60 -27.65
N PHE A 171 39.05 1.41 -27.14
CA PHE A 171 38.84 1.02 -25.74
C PHE A 171 40.12 0.95 -24.89
N GLY A 172 41.31 1.09 -25.49
CA GLY A 172 42.58 1.03 -24.77
C GLY A 172 42.90 -0.37 -24.25
N GLY A 173 42.47 -1.42 -24.96
CA GLY A 173 42.70 -2.81 -24.57
C GLY A 173 41.62 -3.76 -25.08
N ASN A 174 41.96 -5.05 -25.18
CA ASN A 174 41.08 -6.09 -25.71
C ASN A 174 40.40 -6.94 -24.62
N THR A 175 40.61 -6.60 -23.35
CA THR A 175 40.11 -7.36 -22.21
C THR A 175 38.72 -6.87 -21.81
N VAL A 176 37.78 -7.81 -21.68
CA VAL A 176 36.45 -7.55 -21.12
C VAL A 176 36.34 -8.31 -19.79
N ASP A 177 36.29 -7.58 -18.69
CA ASP A 177 36.13 -8.08 -17.33
C ASP A 177 34.76 -7.69 -16.79
N ILE A 178 33.83 -8.64 -16.70
CA ILE A 178 32.46 -8.41 -16.20
C ILE A 178 32.29 -9.21 -14.92
N ARG A 179 31.97 -8.51 -13.83
CA ARG A 179 31.80 -9.07 -12.48
C ARG A 179 30.37 -8.82 -12.01
N PRO A 180 29.43 -9.72 -12.30
CA PRO A 180 28.11 -9.67 -11.70
C PRO A 180 28.17 -10.24 -10.28
N GLN A 181 27.46 -9.60 -9.37
CA GLN A 181 27.32 -9.98 -7.97
C GLN A 181 25.85 -9.82 -7.57
N GLY A 182 25.38 -10.65 -6.64
CA GLY A 182 24.02 -10.61 -6.13
C GLY A 182 23.26 -11.91 -6.35
N SER A 183 21.93 -11.83 -6.32
CA SER A 183 21.01 -12.96 -6.43
C SER A 183 19.85 -12.64 -7.37
N ALA A 184 19.30 -13.69 -7.98
CA ALA A 184 18.06 -13.63 -8.72
C ALA A 184 17.21 -14.82 -8.28
N GLU A 185 16.05 -14.53 -7.72
CA GLU A 185 15.07 -15.51 -7.28
C GLU A 185 13.80 -15.34 -8.12
N LEU A 186 13.26 -16.47 -8.57
CA LEU A 186 12.02 -16.57 -9.32
C LEU A 186 11.09 -17.49 -8.54
N ILE A 187 9.96 -16.95 -8.07
CA ILE A 187 8.97 -17.69 -7.31
C ILE A 187 7.77 -17.91 -8.22
N PHE A 188 7.39 -19.17 -8.38
CA PHE A 188 6.20 -19.59 -9.11
C PHE A 188 5.22 -20.21 -8.12
N GLY A 189 4.02 -19.67 -8.02
CA GLY A 189 2.96 -20.13 -7.13
C GLY A 189 1.64 -20.29 -7.87
N LEU A 190 0.79 -21.20 -7.39
CA LEU A 190 -0.59 -21.31 -7.83
C LEU A 190 -1.49 -21.09 -6.61
N GLN A 191 -2.18 -19.94 -6.57
CA GLN A 191 -3.07 -19.58 -5.48
C GLN A 191 -4.51 -19.92 -5.87
N ILE A 192 -5.10 -20.91 -5.20
CA ILE A 192 -6.51 -21.29 -5.37
C ILE A 192 -7.27 -20.81 -4.15
N GLN A 193 -8.16 -19.83 -4.35
CA GLN A 193 -9.04 -19.33 -3.30
C GLN A 193 -10.47 -19.81 -3.55
N ARG A 194 -11.09 -20.38 -2.52
CA ARG A 194 -12.50 -20.75 -2.51
C ARG A 194 -13.25 -19.89 -1.50
N ASN A 195 -14.35 -19.26 -1.95
CA ASN A 195 -15.26 -18.50 -1.12
C ASN A 195 -16.66 -19.10 -1.23
N ASP A 196 -17.15 -19.70 -0.15
CA ASP A 196 -18.45 -20.36 -0.11
C ASP A 196 -19.62 -19.39 0.14
N ASN A 197 -19.40 -18.07 0.01
CA ASN A 197 -20.48 -17.09 0.12
C ASN A 197 -21.59 -17.38 -0.91
N PRO A 198 -22.81 -17.72 -0.47
CA PRO A 198 -23.90 -18.07 -1.36
C PRO A 198 -24.37 -16.91 -2.24
N ALA A 199 -24.10 -15.66 -1.84
CA ALA A 199 -24.39 -14.47 -2.63
C ALA A 199 -23.51 -14.35 -3.88
N LEU A 200 -22.38 -15.05 -3.94
CA LEU A 200 -21.54 -15.12 -5.13
C LEU A 200 -22.02 -16.22 -6.08
N PRO A 201 -22.03 -15.98 -7.41
CA PRO A 201 -22.26 -17.02 -8.40
C PRO A 201 -21.24 -18.17 -8.26
N GLU A 202 -21.66 -19.41 -8.47
CA GLU A 202 -20.83 -20.61 -8.23
C GLU A 202 -19.50 -20.61 -9.00
N ARG A 203 -19.49 -20.07 -10.22
CA ARG A 203 -18.26 -19.88 -11.02
C ARG A 203 -17.26 -18.89 -10.41
N GLN A 204 -17.73 -17.91 -9.63
CA GLN A 204 -16.90 -16.92 -8.95
C GLN A 204 -16.50 -17.34 -7.53
N ARG A 205 -17.03 -18.46 -7.03
CA ARG A 205 -16.67 -19.02 -5.72
C ARG A 205 -15.31 -19.69 -5.71
N ARG A 206 -14.74 -20.03 -6.86
CA ARG A 206 -13.37 -20.58 -6.96
C ARG A 206 -12.56 -19.74 -7.93
N ASN A 207 -11.56 -19.03 -7.41
CA ASN A 207 -10.61 -18.28 -8.21
C ASN A 207 -9.24 -18.95 -8.15
N THR A 208 -8.57 -19.06 -9.31
CA THR A 208 -7.24 -19.65 -9.43
C THR A 208 -6.33 -18.62 -10.07
N ASN A 209 -5.36 -18.12 -9.30
CA ASN A 209 -4.39 -17.13 -9.75
C ASN A 209 -3.02 -17.79 -9.86
N PHE A 210 -2.35 -17.60 -11.00
CA PHE A 210 -0.93 -17.90 -11.13
C PHE A 210 -0.13 -16.72 -10.59
N ASP A 211 0.68 -16.98 -9.58
CA ASP A 211 1.58 -16.00 -8.97
C ASP A 211 3.00 -16.20 -9.50
N PHE A 212 3.58 -15.12 -10.03
CA PHE A 212 4.93 -15.11 -10.55
C PHE A 212 5.66 -13.88 -10.02
N GLN A 213 6.61 -14.12 -9.12
CA GLN A 213 7.37 -13.07 -8.46
C GLN A 213 8.84 -13.14 -8.90
N GLN A 214 9.41 -12.00 -9.27
CA GLN A 214 10.81 -11.86 -9.60
C GLN A 214 11.51 -11.00 -8.55
N LYS A 215 12.53 -11.57 -7.92
CA LYS A 215 13.37 -10.89 -6.94
C LYS A 215 14.80 -10.86 -7.46
N ILE A 216 15.15 -9.78 -8.14
CA ILE A 216 16.48 -9.60 -8.71
C ILE A 216 17.18 -8.53 -7.88
N GLN A 217 18.30 -8.91 -7.27
CA GLN A 217 19.22 -8.02 -6.58
C GLN A 217 20.59 -8.19 -7.21
N MET A 218 20.98 -7.27 -8.08
CA MET A 218 22.14 -7.42 -8.93
C MET A 218 23.01 -6.17 -8.91
N ASN A 219 24.30 -6.36 -8.68
CA ASN A 219 25.35 -5.38 -8.89
C ASN A 219 26.30 -5.90 -9.96
N VAL A 220 26.49 -5.17 -11.06
CA VAL A 220 27.43 -5.55 -12.11
C VAL A 220 28.42 -4.43 -12.33
N ILE A 221 29.70 -4.81 -12.29
CA ILE A 221 30.81 -3.96 -12.68
C ILE A 221 31.47 -4.58 -13.90
N GLY A 222 31.48 -3.86 -15.01
CA GLY A 222 32.15 -4.25 -16.25
C GLY A 222 33.25 -3.26 -16.61
N ASN A 223 34.46 -3.73 -16.85
CA ASN A 223 35.55 -2.95 -17.42
C ASN A 223 35.88 -3.52 -18.81
N ILE A 224 35.85 -2.66 -19.83
CA ILE A 224 36.17 -2.99 -21.22
C ILE A 224 37.37 -2.15 -21.62
N GLY A 225 38.52 -2.82 -21.77
CA GLY A 225 39.82 -2.17 -21.89
C GLY A 225 40.09 -1.24 -20.71
N ASP A 226 40.77 -0.13 -20.97
CA ASP A 226 41.09 0.89 -19.98
C ASP A 226 40.06 2.02 -19.94
N LYS A 227 39.28 2.19 -21.02
CA LYS A 227 38.46 3.39 -21.23
C LYS A 227 36.99 3.26 -20.91
N LEU A 228 36.40 2.06 -20.95
CA LEU A 228 34.94 1.91 -20.78
C LEU A 228 34.60 1.14 -19.50
N LYS A 229 33.81 1.76 -18.63
CA LYS A 229 33.32 1.21 -17.38
C LYS A 229 31.80 1.19 -17.36
N LEU A 230 31.23 0.05 -17.02
CA LEU A 230 29.80 -0.14 -16.79
C LEU A 230 29.58 -0.46 -15.31
N GLN A 231 28.72 0.31 -14.66
CA GLN A 231 28.27 0.05 -13.31
C GLN A 231 26.74 0.00 -13.34
N THR A 232 26.15 -1.13 -12.94
CA THR A 232 24.70 -1.23 -12.79
C THR A 232 24.35 -1.86 -11.45
N ASN A 233 23.44 -1.22 -10.75
CA ASN A 233 22.79 -1.69 -9.54
C ASN A 233 21.30 -1.77 -9.83
N TYR A 234 20.73 -2.96 -9.69
CA TYR A 234 19.34 -3.22 -9.98
C TYR A 234 18.72 -4.08 -8.88
N ASN A 235 17.70 -3.56 -8.22
CA ASN A 235 16.90 -4.20 -7.20
C ASN A 235 15.41 -4.08 -7.58
N THR A 236 14.75 -5.21 -7.81
CA THR A 236 13.30 -5.24 -8.10
C THR A 236 12.42 -4.95 -6.88
N GLU A 237 12.97 -5.07 -5.68
CA GLU A 237 12.30 -4.80 -4.40
C GLU A 237 12.64 -3.41 -3.84
N ALA A 238 13.33 -2.56 -4.61
CA ALA A 238 13.67 -1.20 -4.20
C ALA A 238 12.40 -0.36 -3.93
N SER A 239 12.35 0.33 -2.78
CA SER A 239 11.25 1.25 -2.46
C SER A 239 11.33 2.54 -3.27
N PHE A 240 12.53 2.94 -3.69
CA PHE A 240 12.76 4.18 -4.43
C PHE A 240 13.47 3.94 -5.77
N GLU A 241 13.02 4.64 -6.83
CA GLU A 241 13.58 4.51 -8.19
C GLU A 241 15.09 4.88 -8.24
N PHE A 242 15.56 5.79 -7.38
CA PHE A 242 16.96 6.22 -7.36
C PHE A 242 17.97 5.16 -6.87
N GLU A 243 17.49 4.06 -6.28
CA GLU A 243 18.32 2.93 -5.88
C GLU A 243 18.76 2.11 -7.11
N ASN A 244 17.92 2.08 -8.14
CA ASN A 244 18.22 1.46 -9.42
C ASN A 244 19.08 2.40 -10.26
N ARG A 245 20.38 2.10 -10.34
CA ARG A 245 21.37 2.96 -10.98
C ARG A 245 22.06 2.22 -12.11
N MET A 246 22.14 2.85 -13.26
CA MET A 246 22.94 2.40 -14.39
C MET A 246 23.84 3.54 -14.81
N LYS A 247 25.15 3.33 -14.80
CA LYS A 247 26.15 4.30 -15.25
C LYS A 247 27.09 3.63 -16.24
N LEU A 248 27.12 4.14 -17.46
CA LEU A 248 28.14 3.83 -18.45
C LEU A 248 29.10 5.02 -18.52
N GLU A 249 30.39 4.79 -18.35
CA GLU A 249 31.42 5.81 -18.31
C GLU A 249 32.52 5.46 -19.31
N TYR A 250 32.78 6.36 -20.26
CA TYR A 250 33.95 6.34 -21.12
C TYR A 250 34.92 7.42 -20.67
N THR A 251 36.17 7.07 -20.40
CA THR A 251 37.25 7.99 -20.05
C THR A 251 38.31 7.99 -21.15
N GLY A 252 38.50 9.14 -21.80
CA GLY A 252 39.60 9.34 -22.74
C GLY A 252 40.94 9.50 -22.02
N TYR A 253 42.03 9.42 -22.78
CA TYR A 253 43.36 9.74 -22.25
C TYR A 253 43.56 11.27 -22.14
N GLU A 254 44.60 11.71 -21.43
CA GLU A 254 44.84 13.13 -21.14
C GLU A 254 44.96 13.99 -22.41
N ASP A 255 45.53 13.43 -23.48
CA ASP A 255 45.75 14.12 -24.77
C ASP A 255 44.51 14.13 -25.69
N GLU A 256 43.39 13.51 -25.28
CA GLU A 256 42.18 13.42 -26.08
C GLU A 256 41.22 14.60 -25.81
N ILE A 257 40.57 15.13 -26.85
CA ILE A 257 39.58 16.22 -26.67
C ILE A 257 38.40 15.74 -25.81
N ILE A 258 37.98 14.48 -26.02
CA ILE A 258 36.90 13.85 -25.26
C ILE A 258 37.50 13.30 -23.98
N GLN A 259 37.24 13.97 -22.86
CA GLN A 259 37.74 13.55 -21.55
C GLN A 259 36.80 12.52 -20.92
N LYS A 260 35.48 12.75 -21.00
CA LYS A 260 34.50 11.84 -20.43
C LYS A 260 33.18 11.81 -21.20
N ILE A 261 32.60 10.62 -21.36
CA ILE A 261 31.21 10.44 -21.79
C ILE A 261 30.53 9.56 -20.75
N GLU A 262 29.47 10.06 -20.11
CA GLU A 262 28.66 9.33 -19.16
C GLU A 262 27.24 9.15 -19.71
N ALA A 263 26.66 7.97 -19.54
CA ALA A 263 25.26 7.70 -19.89
C ALA A 263 24.54 6.95 -18.76
N GLY A 264 23.27 7.27 -18.55
CA GLY A 264 22.45 6.77 -17.44
C GLY A 264 22.43 7.74 -16.27
N ASN A 265 22.67 7.28 -15.05
CA ASN A 265 22.71 8.12 -13.85
C ASN A 265 23.96 9.01 -13.85
N VAL A 266 23.75 10.31 -14.06
CA VAL A 266 24.79 11.33 -14.14
C VAL A 266 24.58 12.41 -13.08
N THR A 267 25.65 13.12 -12.75
CA THR A 267 25.64 14.25 -11.81
C THR A 267 26.28 15.45 -12.47
N LEU A 268 25.75 16.65 -12.19
CA LEU A 268 26.36 17.91 -12.61
C LEU A 268 26.53 18.81 -11.38
N PRO A 269 27.53 18.57 -10.52
CA PRO A 269 27.81 19.50 -9.43
C PRO A 269 28.30 20.83 -10.03
N LEU A 270 27.62 21.92 -9.70
CA LEU A 270 28.03 23.28 -10.04
C LEU A 270 28.56 23.97 -8.79
N THR A 271 29.65 24.73 -8.92
CA THR A 271 30.28 25.47 -7.81
C THR A 271 29.59 26.79 -7.47
N GLY A 272 28.65 27.25 -8.30
CA GLY A 272 27.92 28.49 -8.07
C GLY A 272 26.77 28.35 -7.07
N THR A 273 26.47 29.42 -6.33
CA THR A 273 25.34 29.46 -5.37
C THR A 273 24.01 29.82 -6.02
N LEU A 274 24.04 30.55 -7.15
CA LEU A 274 22.84 31.02 -7.88
C LEU A 274 22.16 29.91 -8.69
N ILE A 275 22.95 29.02 -9.30
CA ILE A 275 22.46 27.89 -10.09
C ILE A 275 23.02 26.62 -9.46
N GLN A 276 22.19 25.95 -8.67
CA GLN A 276 22.54 24.67 -8.07
C GLN A 276 22.30 23.55 -9.09
N GLY A 277 23.34 22.80 -9.43
CA GLY A 277 23.23 21.67 -10.33
C GLY A 277 22.54 20.47 -9.66
N SER A 278 21.76 19.71 -10.43
CA SER A 278 21.04 18.54 -9.92
C SER A 278 21.98 17.33 -9.76
N GLN A 279 21.79 16.56 -8.69
CA GLN A 279 22.59 15.39 -8.34
C GLN A 279 21.96 14.04 -8.74
N SER A 280 20.72 14.04 -9.24
CA SER A 280 20.03 12.80 -9.63
C SER A 280 19.38 12.98 -11.00
N LEU A 281 20.19 12.81 -12.03
CA LEU A 281 19.82 12.99 -13.42
C LEU A 281 19.97 11.66 -14.16
N PHE A 282 19.02 11.32 -15.03
CA PHE A 282 19.14 10.21 -15.97
C PHE A 282 19.29 10.75 -17.39
N GLY A 283 20.45 10.54 -18.02
CA GLY A 283 20.74 11.13 -19.33
C GLY A 283 22.14 10.87 -19.86
N LEU A 284 22.57 11.72 -20.78
CA LEU A 284 23.89 11.73 -21.39
C LEU A 284 24.66 12.96 -20.90
N LYS A 285 25.88 12.77 -20.44
CA LYS A 285 26.81 13.85 -20.08
C LYS A 285 28.12 13.68 -20.85
N THR A 286 28.67 14.78 -21.33
CA THR A 286 29.93 14.81 -22.10
C THR A 286 30.84 15.90 -21.55
N GLU A 287 32.11 15.58 -21.35
CA GLU A 287 33.16 16.49 -20.90
C GLU A 287 34.22 16.59 -22.00
N LEU A 288 34.38 17.79 -22.57
CA LEU A 288 35.34 18.11 -23.62
C LEU A 288 36.38 19.11 -23.09
N ARG A 289 37.65 18.93 -23.47
CA ARG A 289 38.75 19.83 -23.11
C ARG A 289 39.48 20.33 -24.34
N PHE A 290 39.48 21.65 -24.53
CA PHE A 290 40.21 22.37 -25.58
C PHE A 290 41.30 23.21 -24.92
N GLY A 291 42.45 22.60 -24.66
CA GLY A 291 43.55 23.24 -23.92
C GLY A 291 43.16 23.60 -22.48
N ARG A 292 42.86 24.88 -22.23
CA ARG A 292 42.40 25.39 -20.92
C ARG A 292 40.88 25.56 -20.82
N LEU A 293 40.14 25.40 -21.92
CA LEU A 293 38.68 25.49 -21.94
C LEU A 293 38.06 24.11 -21.69
N ASN A 294 37.28 23.98 -20.63
CA ASN A 294 36.48 22.78 -20.34
C ASN A 294 35.01 23.07 -20.69
N VAL A 295 34.44 22.24 -21.54
CA VAL A 295 33.02 22.31 -21.94
C VAL A 295 32.33 21.05 -21.46
N THR A 296 31.36 21.20 -20.56
CA THR A 296 30.53 20.10 -20.08
C THR A 296 29.11 20.27 -20.60
N THR A 297 28.62 19.28 -21.35
CA THR A 297 27.26 19.28 -21.91
C THR A 297 26.47 18.13 -21.31
N ILE A 298 25.25 18.40 -20.86
CA ILE A 298 24.33 17.41 -20.30
C ILE A 298 22.97 17.47 -20.98
N PHE A 299 22.41 16.30 -21.31
CA PHE A 299 21.04 16.12 -21.77
C PHE A 299 20.38 15.04 -20.93
N SER A 300 19.49 15.43 -20.02
CA SER A 300 18.98 14.52 -18.99
C SER A 300 17.56 14.83 -18.54
N GLN A 301 16.87 13.80 -18.08
CA GLN A 301 15.65 13.94 -17.29
C GLN A 301 16.01 14.02 -15.81
N GLN A 302 15.49 15.03 -15.11
CA GLN A 302 15.63 15.13 -13.67
C GLN A 302 14.68 14.14 -12.98
N LYS A 303 15.25 13.30 -12.10
CA LYS A 303 14.53 12.24 -11.38
C LYS A 303 14.32 12.56 -9.88
N GLY A 304 14.92 13.64 -9.37
CA GLY A 304 14.78 14.08 -7.98
C GLY A 304 14.08 15.43 -7.83
N GLN A 305 13.35 15.61 -6.74
CA GLN A 305 12.76 16.88 -6.33
C GLN A 305 13.63 17.53 -5.24
N SER A 306 13.91 18.83 -5.37
CA SER A 306 14.56 19.58 -4.30
C SER A 306 13.50 20.02 -3.29
N GLN A 307 13.71 19.71 -2.01
CA GLN A 307 12.91 20.26 -0.92
C GLN A 307 13.83 21.10 -0.03
N ASN A 308 13.41 22.32 0.26
CA ASN A 308 14.13 23.23 1.15
C ASN A 308 13.40 23.26 2.50
N ILE A 309 14.09 22.86 3.56
CA ILE A 309 13.57 22.90 4.93
C ILE A 309 14.31 24.02 5.64
N GLN A 310 13.58 25.04 6.08
CA GLN A 310 14.15 26.10 6.91
C GLN A 310 14.10 25.66 8.38
N VAL A 311 15.27 25.30 8.92
CA VAL A 311 15.44 24.98 10.35
C VAL A 311 15.97 26.22 11.05
N LYS A 312 15.17 26.79 11.98
CA LYS A 312 15.60 27.90 12.84
C LYS A 312 15.74 27.37 14.26
N ASN A 313 16.88 27.62 14.91
CA ASN A 313 17.17 27.21 16.30
C ASN A 313 16.98 25.71 16.61
N GLY A 314 17.19 24.82 15.63
CA GLY A 314 17.05 23.37 15.83
C GLY A 314 15.62 22.84 15.82
N ALA A 315 14.61 23.70 15.64
CA ALA A 315 13.22 23.32 15.42
C ALA A 315 12.83 23.52 13.95
N GLN A 316 12.02 22.60 13.43
CA GLN A 316 11.39 22.78 12.12
C GLN A 316 10.28 23.83 12.26
N THR A 317 10.45 24.97 11.59
CA THR A 317 9.38 25.99 11.50
C THR A 317 8.52 25.68 10.29
N ASN A 318 7.24 25.40 10.51
CA ASN A 318 6.25 25.27 9.44
C ASN A 318 5.32 26.48 9.50
N GLU A 319 5.19 27.20 8.38
CA GLU A 319 4.17 28.22 8.22
C GLU A 319 2.81 27.55 7.97
N PHE A 320 1.76 28.09 8.57
CA PHE A 320 0.39 27.65 8.33
C PHE A 320 -0.47 28.85 7.95
N GLN A 321 -1.45 28.61 7.09
CA GLN A 321 -2.47 29.57 6.71
C GLN A 321 -3.81 28.83 6.78
N ILE A 322 -4.75 29.37 7.55
CA ILE A 322 -6.07 28.79 7.77
C ILE A 322 -7.08 29.91 7.55
N GLN A 323 -8.11 29.65 6.78
CA GLN A 323 -9.18 30.61 6.54
C GLN A 323 -10.16 30.65 7.71
N CYS A 324 -10.89 31.76 7.89
CA CYS A 324 -11.80 31.93 9.01
C CYS A 324 -13.00 30.96 9.00
N ASP A 325 -13.34 30.39 7.84
CA ASP A 325 -14.38 29.37 7.68
C ASP A 325 -13.87 27.93 7.85
N GLU A 326 -12.55 27.72 7.91
CA GLU A 326 -11.89 26.41 8.06
C GLU A 326 -11.75 25.96 9.53
N TYR A 327 -12.81 26.17 10.34
CA TYR A 327 -12.87 25.67 11.71
C TYR A 327 -13.10 24.14 11.77
N GLU A 328 -12.76 23.50 12.88
CA GLU A 328 -12.97 22.07 13.08
C GLU A 328 -14.45 21.72 13.27
N VAL A 329 -15.11 21.33 12.17
CA VAL A 329 -16.53 20.96 12.15
C VAL A 329 -16.81 19.65 12.89
N ASN A 330 -17.98 19.57 13.54
CA ASN A 330 -18.52 18.37 14.19
C ASN A 330 -17.67 17.73 15.29
N LYS A 331 -16.74 18.48 15.89
CA LYS A 331 -15.76 17.95 16.85
C LYS A 331 -15.86 18.57 18.25
N HIS A 332 -16.23 19.84 18.32
CA HIS A 332 -16.24 20.62 19.56
C HIS A 332 -17.68 21.05 19.89
N TYR A 333 -18.14 20.74 21.10
CA TYR A 333 -19.51 21.03 21.51
C TYR A 333 -19.58 21.56 22.94
N PHE A 334 -20.31 22.65 23.13
CA PHE A 334 -20.80 23.09 24.44
C PHE A 334 -21.79 22.07 25.00
N LEU A 335 -21.82 21.95 26.32
CA LEU A 335 -22.70 20.99 26.99
C LEU A 335 -24.15 21.49 27.15
N SER A 336 -24.39 22.80 27.04
CA SER A 336 -25.70 23.45 27.20
C SER A 336 -25.62 24.89 26.70
N GLN A 337 -26.76 25.52 26.41
CA GLN A 337 -26.81 26.91 25.96
C GLN A 337 -26.18 27.86 26.98
N TYR A 338 -26.36 27.58 28.27
CA TYR A 338 -25.70 28.35 29.34
C TYR A 338 -24.18 28.48 29.12
N PHE A 339 -23.51 27.40 28.69
CA PHE A 339 -22.07 27.41 28.46
C PHE A 339 -21.70 28.16 27.18
N ALA A 340 -22.51 28.04 26.13
CA ALA A 340 -22.32 28.77 24.88
C ALA A 340 -22.46 30.29 25.11
N ASP A 341 -23.55 30.71 25.75
CA ASP A 341 -23.88 32.12 26.01
C ASP A 341 -22.88 32.80 26.97
N ASN A 342 -22.32 32.03 27.90
CA ASN A 342 -21.37 32.55 28.90
C ASN A 342 -19.89 32.36 28.52
N TYR A 343 -19.58 31.70 27.40
CA TYR A 343 -18.20 31.38 27.02
C TYR A 343 -17.33 32.63 26.89
N ASP A 344 -17.78 33.61 26.11
CA ASP A 344 -17.04 34.85 25.87
C ASP A 344 -16.93 35.69 27.15
N ASN A 345 -17.99 35.70 27.96
CA ASN A 345 -18.04 36.40 29.24
C ASN A 345 -17.03 35.82 30.24
N ALA A 346 -16.92 34.49 30.29
CA ALA A 346 -15.97 33.78 31.16
C ALA A 346 -14.51 34.02 30.73
N LEU A 347 -14.26 34.39 29.47
CA LEU A 347 -12.93 34.59 28.91
C LEU A 347 -12.51 36.07 28.77
N ARG A 348 -13.32 37.04 29.22
CA ARG A 348 -13.01 38.47 29.10
C ARG A 348 -11.66 38.88 29.70
N ASN A 349 -11.26 38.25 30.81
CA ASN A 349 -10.08 38.62 31.59
C ASN A 349 -9.04 37.48 31.62
N LEU A 350 -8.60 37.02 30.44
CA LEU A 350 -7.50 36.06 30.32
C LEU A 350 -6.25 36.55 31.10
N PRO A 351 -5.54 35.65 31.80
CA PRO A 351 -5.67 34.18 31.78
C PRO A 351 -6.66 33.60 32.80
N VAL A 352 -7.34 34.42 33.61
CA VAL A 352 -8.25 33.94 34.66
C VAL A 352 -9.62 33.67 34.07
N ILE A 353 -10.07 32.42 34.11
CA ILE A 353 -11.40 32.02 33.65
C ILE A 353 -12.44 32.43 34.70
N GLN A 354 -13.35 33.33 34.33
CA GLN A 354 -14.43 33.82 35.17
C GLN A 354 -15.66 32.90 35.14
N SER A 355 -15.46 31.62 35.47
CA SER A 355 -16.54 30.64 35.62
C SER A 355 -16.59 30.12 37.05
N GLN A 356 -17.80 30.04 37.61
CA GLN A 356 -18.05 29.46 38.93
C GLN A 356 -18.42 27.97 38.85
N ILE A 357 -18.54 27.42 37.63
CA ILE A 357 -18.90 26.03 37.38
C ILE A 357 -17.65 25.17 37.37
N ASN A 358 -17.75 23.99 37.96
CA ASN A 358 -16.80 22.90 37.73
C ASN A 358 -17.55 21.59 37.48
N ILE A 359 -17.38 21.02 36.30
CA ILE A 359 -17.98 19.72 35.94
C ILE A 359 -17.20 18.60 36.62
N THR A 360 -17.92 17.79 37.39
CA THR A 360 -17.34 16.72 38.21
C THR A 360 -17.46 15.36 37.53
N ARG A 361 -18.53 15.14 36.75
CA ARG A 361 -18.75 13.90 35.99
C ARG A 361 -19.45 14.19 34.68
N ILE A 362 -19.11 13.40 33.66
CA ILE A 362 -19.77 13.43 32.35
C ILE A 362 -19.77 12.04 31.74
N GLU A 363 -20.88 11.70 31.09
CA GLU A 363 -21.02 10.56 30.21
C GLU A 363 -21.40 11.08 28.82
N VAL A 364 -20.62 10.71 27.81
CA VAL A 364 -20.82 11.13 26.42
C VAL A 364 -21.23 9.92 25.59
N TRP A 365 -22.36 10.01 24.92
CA TRP A 365 -22.97 8.93 24.15
C TRP A 365 -23.01 9.26 22.67
N VAL A 366 -22.64 8.27 21.84
CA VAL A 366 -22.63 8.40 20.38
C VAL A 366 -23.30 7.22 19.67
N THR A 367 -23.71 7.43 18.42
CA THR A 367 -24.22 6.37 17.54
C THR A 367 -23.23 5.21 17.39
N ASN A 368 -23.71 3.99 17.62
CA ASN A 368 -22.90 2.77 17.53
C ASN A 368 -22.92 2.19 16.10
N ARG A 369 -21.92 2.56 15.28
CA ARG A 369 -21.82 2.09 13.88
C ARG A 369 -21.20 0.70 13.74
N ASN A 370 -20.35 0.31 14.68
CA ASN A 370 -19.56 -0.92 14.61
C ASN A 370 -20.22 -2.08 15.36
N SER A 371 -21.51 -1.95 15.72
CA SER A 371 -22.27 -2.93 16.49
C SER A 371 -21.52 -3.43 17.73
N THR A 372 -20.84 -2.51 18.42
CA THR A 372 -20.12 -2.84 19.67
C THR A 372 -21.13 -3.28 20.71
N THR A 373 -20.88 -4.38 21.42
CA THR A 373 -21.82 -4.94 22.41
C THR A 373 -21.47 -4.61 23.86
N SER A 374 -20.34 -3.94 24.08
CA SER A 374 -19.85 -3.55 25.41
C SER A 374 -20.11 -2.06 25.68
N ASN A 375 -20.45 -1.73 26.93
CA ASN A 375 -20.74 -0.37 27.42
C ASN A 375 -21.75 0.39 26.54
N THR A 376 -22.78 -0.31 26.07
CA THR A 376 -23.89 0.28 25.32
C THR A 376 -25.13 0.46 26.18
N ARG A 377 -25.94 1.47 25.87
CA ARG A 377 -27.24 1.72 26.48
C ARG A 377 -28.24 2.26 25.47
N ASN A 378 -29.51 1.96 25.70
CA ASN A 378 -30.59 2.71 25.07
C ASN A 378 -30.61 4.12 25.69
N ILE A 379 -30.71 5.15 24.85
CA ILE A 379 -30.87 6.53 25.31
C ILE A 379 -31.98 7.23 24.53
N VAL A 380 -32.62 8.18 25.20
CA VAL A 380 -33.49 9.18 24.57
C VAL A 380 -32.90 10.53 24.90
N ALA A 381 -32.40 11.21 23.89
CA ALA A 381 -31.69 12.47 23.99
C ALA A 381 -32.64 13.61 23.63
N PHE A 382 -32.72 14.63 24.47
CA PHE A 382 -33.61 15.77 24.29
C PHE A 382 -32.83 17.07 24.17
N GLN A 383 -33.24 17.94 23.25
CA GLN A 383 -32.63 19.26 23.07
C GLN A 383 -32.76 20.12 24.33
N ASP A 384 -33.98 20.20 24.86
CA ASP A 384 -34.35 21.07 25.99
C ASP A 384 -34.03 20.44 27.37
N MET A 385 -33.36 19.27 27.43
CA MET A 385 -32.91 18.73 28.71
C MET A 385 -31.91 19.69 29.35
N GLY A 386 -32.19 20.11 30.58
CA GLY A 386 -31.30 21.03 31.29
C GLY A 386 -31.45 22.50 30.91
N GLU A 387 -32.33 22.87 29.97
CA GLU A 387 -32.41 24.25 29.48
C GLU A 387 -33.49 25.06 30.21
N PRO A 388 -33.15 26.15 30.93
CA PRO A 388 -34.16 26.92 31.64
C PRO A 388 -35.15 27.63 30.73
N ASN A 389 -34.72 28.00 29.52
CA ASN A 389 -35.56 28.58 28.47
C ASN A 389 -35.73 27.53 27.35
N PRO A 390 -36.72 26.62 27.44
CA PRO A 390 -36.89 25.56 26.46
C PRO A 390 -37.33 26.10 25.10
N TYR A 391 -36.82 25.50 24.02
CA TYR A 391 -37.25 25.81 22.65
C TYR A 391 -38.73 25.43 22.42
N ALA A 392 -39.16 24.27 22.92
CA ALA A 392 -40.53 23.80 22.85
C ALA A 392 -41.46 24.47 23.89
N SER A 393 -41.45 25.81 23.93
CA SER A 393 -42.18 26.66 24.89
C SER A 393 -43.70 26.53 24.86
N GLY A 394 -44.28 25.88 23.84
CA GLY A 394 -45.72 25.55 23.79
C GLY A 394 -46.15 24.45 24.77
N VAL A 395 -45.20 23.65 25.28
CA VAL A 395 -45.44 22.55 26.26
C VAL A 395 -44.56 22.71 27.48
N LEU A 396 -43.31 23.12 27.26
CA LEU A 396 -42.30 23.18 28.29
C LEU A 396 -42.28 24.56 28.91
N VAL A 397 -42.23 24.59 30.23
CA VAL A 397 -42.20 25.81 31.03
C VAL A 397 -40.94 25.81 31.88
N GLY A 398 -40.16 26.88 31.78
CA GLY A 398 -38.99 27.13 32.61
C GLY A 398 -39.36 27.40 34.07
N THR A 399 -38.49 27.02 35.00
CA THR A 399 -38.70 27.24 36.44
C THR A 399 -38.12 28.57 36.95
N GLY A 400 -37.54 29.38 36.05
CA GLY A 400 -37.05 30.74 36.34
C GLY A 400 -35.59 30.83 36.84
N GLY A 401 -34.88 29.71 36.94
CA GLY A 401 -33.43 29.70 37.17
C GLY A 401 -32.63 29.94 35.90
N ASN A 402 -31.36 30.37 36.02
CA ASN A 402 -30.46 30.56 34.86
C ASN A 402 -29.45 29.42 34.68
N LEU A 403 -29.31 28.54 35.67
CA LEU A 403 -28.33 27.45 35.63
C LEU A 403 -28.92 26.19 34.98
N PRO A 404 -28.13 25.45 34.19
CA PRO A 404 -28.63 24.26 33.54
C PRO A 404 -28.85 23.14 34.55
N ASP A 405 -30.07 22.62 34.65
CA ASP A 405 -30.42 21.54 35.58
C ASP A 405 -31.59 20.75 35.00
N SER A 406 -31.66 19.44 35.25
CA SER A 406 -32.80 18.61 34.86
C SER A 406 -34.14 19.16 35.41
N ALA A 407 -34.12 19.96 36.48
CA ALA A 407 -35.28 20.68 37.02
C ALA A 407 -35.40 22.16 36.55
N ALA A 408 -34.55 22.63 35.64
CA ALA A 408 -34.58 23.99 35.10
C ALA A 408 -35.84 24.29 34.26
N ASN A 409 -36.47 23.23 33.74
CA ASN A 409 -37.79 23.27 33.15
C ASN A 409 -38.60 22.05 33.59
N ASN A 410 -39.87 22.00 33.20
CA ASN A 410 -40.76 20.90 33.53
C ASN A 410 -40.55 19.62 32.68
N LEU A 411 -39.59 19.56 31.73
CA LEU A 411 -39.40 18.41 30.82
C LEU A 411 -39.13 17.12 31.60
N TYR A 412 -38.15 17.12 32.51
CA TYR A 412 -37.79 15.90 33.23
C TYR A 412 -38.95 15.37 34.09
N MET A 413 -39.70 16.27 34.73
CA MET A 413 -40.89 15.92 35.49
C MET A 413 -42.02 15.43 34.57
N PHE A 414 -42.21 16.06 33.42
CA PHE A 414 -43.20 15.68 32.41
C PHE A 414 -42.93 14.27 31.85
N LEU A 415 -41.67 13.94 31.54
CA LEU A 415 -41.25 12.62 31.06
C LEU A 415 -41.41 11.52 32.13
N ARG A 416 -41.33 11.87 33.42
CA ARG A 416 -41.50 10.92 34.54
C ARG A 416 -42.91 10.91 35.15
N GLY A 417 -43.76 11.85 34.75
CA GLY A 417 -45.10 12.05 35.30
C GLY A 417 -46.12 11.03 34.82
N VAL A 418 -47.37 11.22 35.26
CA VAL A 418 -48.49 10.28 35.10
C VAL A 418 -48.83 9.98 33.62
N GLY A 419 -48.41 10.81 32.67
CA GLY A 419 -48.75 10.70 31.25
C GLY A 419 -47.84 9.81 30.38
N LEU A 420 -46.62 9.47 30.81
CA LEU A 420 -45.60 8.84 29.94
C LEU A 420 -44.92 7.63 30.58
N GLN A 421 -45.70 6.59 30.93
CA GLN A 421 -45.16 5.41 31.63
C GLN A 421 -44.14 4.58 30.83
N ASN A 422 -44.09 4.76 29.50
CA ASN A 422 -43.30 3.92 28.60
C ASN A 422 -42.12 4.63 27.93
N ILE A 423 -41.76 5.87 28.31
CA ILE A 423 -40.66 6.60 27.67
C ILE A 423 -39.29 5.91 27.84
N ARG A 424 -39.19 5.02 28.83
CA ARG A 424 -38.01 4.19 29.11
C ARG A 424 -37.87 3.00 28.18
N ASP A 425 -38.94 2.60 27.50
CA ASP A 425 -38.87 1.55 26.49
C ASP A 425 -38.65 2.22 25.14
N ILE A 426 -37.44 2.06 24.60
CA ILE A 426 -37.03 2.72 23.35
C ILE A 426 -37.97 2.44 22.17
N THR A 427 -38.62 1.27 22.17
CA THR A 427 -39.58 0.89 21.12
C THR A 427 -40.87 1.70 21.21
N LYS A 428 -41.22 2.17 22.41
CA LYS A 428 -42.48 2.88 22.71
C LYS A 428 -42.36 4.40 22.69
N VAL A 429 -41.14 4.96 22.65
CA VAL A 429 -40.89 6.42 22.64
C VAL A 429 -41.68 7.15 21.55
N SER A 430 -41.78 6.58 20.35
CA SER A 430 -42.47 7.18 19.20
C SER A 430 -43.94 6.74 19.06
N THR A 431 -44.53 6.14 20.09
CA THR A 431 -45.90 5.61 20.04
C THR A 431 -46.89 6.52 20.77
N SER A 432 -48.19 6.20 20.70
CA SER A 432 -49.25 6.90 21.45
C SER A 432 -49.08 6.86 22.97
N SER A 433 -48.30 5.90 23.49
CA SER A 433 -47.94 5.82 24.92
C SER A 433 -46.62 6.53 25.27
N GLY A 434 -45.98 7.14 24.26
CA GLY A 434 -44.77 7.95 24.36
C GLY A 434 -45.04 9.37 23.88
N LEU A 435 -44.18 9.91 23.02
CA LEU A 435 -44.19 11.32 22.64
C LEU A 435 -45.15 11.66 21.48
N LEU A 436 -45.74 10.66 20.82
CA LEU A 436 -46.64 10.88 19.68
C LEU A 436 -47.83 11.81 19.98
N PRO A 437 -48.50 11.76 21.16
CA PRO A 437 -49.59 12.68 21.49
C PRO A 437 -49.17 14.17 21.50
N PHE A 438 -47.87 14.46 21.58
CA PHE A 438 -47.31 15.80 21.62
C PHE A 438 -46.74 16.24 20.27
N ALA A 439 -46.83 15.42 19.22
CA ALA A 439 -46.33 15.76 17.89
C ALA A 439 -47.17 16.81 17.15
N GLY A 440 -48.41 17.04 17.57
CA GLY A 440 -49.31 18.04 16.98
C GLY A 440 -49.41 19.35 17.78
N PRO A 441 -50.10 20.37 17.25
CA PRO A 441 -50.35 21.63 17.96
C PRO A 441 -51.12 21.39 19.27
N PRO A 442 -50.86 22.17 20.34
CA PRO A 442 -49.93 23.31 20.42
C PRO A 442 -48.47 22.92 20.67
N ALA A 443 -48.17 21.62 20.78
CA ALA A 443 -46.91 21.10 21.27
C ALA A 443 -45.80 21.02 20.21
N ASN A 444 -46.13 20.52 19.02
CA ASN A 444 -45.22 20.31 17.89
C ASN A 444 -43.92 19.57 18.23
N PHE A 445 -43.95 18.73 19.28
CA PHE A 445 -42.80 18.05 19.83
C PHE A 445 -42.46 16.81 18.99
N SER A 446 -41.36 16.88 18.24
CA SER A 446 -41.06 15.93 17.17
C SER A 446 -39.60 15.51 17.11
N SER A 447 -39.37 14.31 16.58
CA SER A 447 -38.02 13.84 16.19
C SER A 447 -37.81 14.15 14.71
N PRO A 448 -36.64 14.67 14.27
CA PRO A 448 -35.37 14.76 14.99
C PRO A 448 -35.06 16.12 15.64
N THR A 449 -36.06 17.02 15.75
CA THR A 449 -35.86 18.40 16.23
C THR A 449 -35.75 18.51 17.75
N ASP A 450 -36.73 18.00 18.49
CA ASP A 450 -36.80 18.14 19.94
C ASP A 450 -36.14 16.98 20.67
N TYR A 451 -36.16 15.79 20.05
CA TYR A 451 -35.58 14.58 20.62
C TYR A 451 -35.09 13.58 19.57
N GLU A 452 -34.15 12.76 20.00
CA GLU A 452 -33.62 11.62 19.26
C GLU A 452 -33.63 10.37 20.13
N LYS A 453 -33.91 9.21 19.53
CA LYS A 453 -33.80 7.93 20.21
C LYS A 453 -32.66 7.12 19.60
N LEU A 454 -31.82 6.55 20.46
CA LEU A 454 -30.67 5.79 20.01
C LEU A 454 -30.61 4.45 20.76
N ALA A 455 -30.77 3.36 20.00
CA ALA A 455 -30.63 2.01 20.51
C ALA A 455 -29.14 1.64 20.54
N ASP A 456 -28.72 0.96 21.60
CA ASP A 456 -27.33 0.52 21.78
C ASP A 456 -26.29 1.65 21.58
N ALA A 457 -26.61 2.85 22.04
CA ALA A 457 -25.70 3.98 22.05
C ALA A 457 -24.41 3.62 22.78
N ARG A 458 -23.27 3.98 22.20
CA ARG A 458 -21.96 3.67 22.78
C ARG A 458 -21.54 4.79 23.72
N LEU A 459 -21.13 4.42 24.94
CA LEU A 459 -20.45 5.33 25.85
C LEU A 459 -19.01 5.58 25.35
N LEU A 460 -18.65 6.85 25.16
CA LEU A 460 -17.27 7.23 24.86
C LEU A 460 -16.40 7.11 26.12
N GLN A 461 -15.21 6.55 25.93
CA GLN A 461 -14.21 6.48 26.98
C GLN A 461 -13.57 7.86 27.22
N SER A 462 -13.05 8.09 28.43
CA SER A 462 -12.43 9.38 28.79
C SER A 462 -11.19 9.75 27.96
N ASN A 463 -10.60 8.80 27.24
CA ASN A 463 -9.49 9.05 26.31
C ASN A 463 -9.97 9.39 24.88
N GLU A 464 -11.26 9.27 24.56
CA GLU A 464 -11.82 9.55 23.23
C GLU A 464 -12.27 11.02 23.07
N TYR A 465 -12.32 11.77 24.18
CA TYR A 465 -12.66 13.18 24.21
C TYR A 465 -11.91 13.90 25.34
N THR A 466 -11.76 15.21 25.22
CA THR A 466 -11.25 16.07 26.29
C THR A 466 -12.36 16.97 26.80
N LEU A 467 -12.50 17.12 28.11
CA LEU A 467 -13.47 17.99 28.77
C LEU A 467 -12.77 19.24 29.30
N ASN A 468 -13.32 20.42 29.02
CA ASN A 468 -13.03 21.62 29.80
C ASN A 468 -14.08 21.78 30.90
N SER A 469 -13.70 21.47 32.14
CA SER A 469 -14.66 21.42 33.26
C SER A 469 -15.19 22.78 33.70
N GLN A 470 -14.48 23.88 33.39
CA GLN A 470 -14.84 25.23 33.79
C GLN A 470 -15.71 25.94 32.74
N LEU A 471 -15.39 25.75 31.46
CA LEU A 471 -16.09 26.38 30.33
C LEU A 471 -17.22 25.50 29.78
N GLY A 472 -17.28 24.23 30.16
CA GLY A 472 -18.39 23.34 29.82
C GLY A 472 -18.51 23.02 28.34
N TYR A 473 -17.40 22.58 27.74
CA TYR A 473 -17.38 22.01 26.39
C TYR A 473 -16.55 20.74 26.34
N ILE A 474 -16.87 19.89 25.37
CA ILE A 474 -16.11 18.69 25.02
C ILE A 474 -15.48 18.87 23.64
N SER A 475 -14.29 18.30 23.47
CA SER A 475 -13.61 18.18 22.19
C SER A 475 -13.35 16.72 21.92
N LEU A 476 -13.92 16.19 20.85
CA LEU A 476 -13.75 14.80 20.45
C LEU A 476 -12.41 14.61 19.74
N ASN A 477 -11.78 13.45 19.87
CA ASN A 477 -10.52 13.19 19.15
C ASN A 477 -10.72 13.04 17.64
N ARG A 478 -11.94 12.71 17.22
CA ARG A 478 -12.36 12.63 15.82
C ARG A 478 -13.64 13.42 15.62
N GLY A 479 -13.77 14.08 14.47
CA GLY A 479 -15.04 14.67 14.07
C GLY A 479 -16.10 13.59 13.89
N LEU A 480 -17.33 13.91 14.27
CA LEU A 480 -18.48 13.01 14.05
C LEU A 480 -18.93 13.06 12.60
N ASN A 481 -19.46 11.94 12.11
CA ASN A 481 -20.12 11.91 10.80
C ASN A 481 -21.41 12.73 10.82
N ALA A 482 -21.87 13.15 9.64
CA ALA A 482 -23.07 13.98 9.50
C ALA A 482 -24.32 13.31 10.11
N ASP A 483 -24.45 11.98 9.97
CA ASP A 483 -25.57 11.16 10.43
C ASP A 483 -25.45 10.68 11.90
N GLU A 484 -24.34 10.98 12.57
CA GLU A 484 -24.11 10.58 13.96
C GLU A 484 -24.80 11.51 14.95
N ILE A 485 -25.36 10.92 16.01
CA ILE A 485 -26.00 11.62 17.12
C ILE A 485 -24.98 11.71 18.26
N LEU A 486 -24.94 12.87 18.92
CA LEU A 486 -24.14 13.12 20.12
C LEU A 486 -25.06 13.54 21.26
N ALA A 487 -24.94 12.86 22.40
CA ALA A 487 -25.70 13.17 23.59
C ALA A 487 -24.82 13.09 24.83
N VAL A 488 -25.20 13.81 25.89
CA VAL A 488 -24.46 13.88 27.15
C VAL A 488 -25.37 13.84 28.36
N ALA A 489 -24.85 13.31 29.45
CA ALA A 489 -25.35 13.53 30.80
C ALA A 489 -24.19 13.95 31.69
N PHE A 490 -24.37 14.95 32.54
CA PHE A 490 -23.29 15.49 33.35
C PHE A 490 -23.76 16.02 34.70
N GLU A 491 -22.83 16.02 35.66
CA GLU A 491 -22.97 16.60 36.99
C GLU A 491 -21.89 17.67 37.17
N TYR A 492 -22.26 18.80 37.76
CA TYR A 492 -21.35 19.91 38.02
C TYR A 492 -21.66 20.60 39.34
N THR A 493 -20.70 21.38 39.84
CA THR A 493 -20.84 22.12 41.09
C THR A 493 -20.75 23.62 40.85
N VAL A 494 -21.63 24.36 41.51
CA VAL A 494 -21.54 25.83 41.64
C VAL A 494 -21.50 26.13 43.14
N GLY A 495 -20.33 26.58 43.62
CA GLY A 495 -20.08 26.65 45.06
C GLY A 495 -20.26 25.28 45.72
N ASN A 496 -21.24 25.18 46.64
CA ASN A 496 -21.56 23.93 47.37
C ASN A 496 -22.80 23.18 46.83
N GLN A 497 -23.42 23.67 45.74
CA GLN A 497 -24.60 23.04 45.16
C GLN A 497 -24.21 22.15 43.98
N ILE A 498 -24.74 20.92 43.98
CA ILE A 498 -24.58 19.96 42.88
C ILE A 498 -25.78 20.12 41.96
N HIS A 499 -25.49 20.42 40.70
CA HIS A 499 -26.45 20.50 39.61
C HIS A 499 -26.22 19.33 38.65
N ARG A 500 -27.29 18.92 37.97
CA ARG A 500 -27.24 17.75 37.10
C ARG A 500 -28.11 17.95 35.89
N VAL A 501 -27.63 17.52 34.74
CA VAL A 501 -28.36 17.54 33.48
C VAL A 501 -28.38 16.14 32.88
N GLY A 502 -29.59 15.61 32.66
CA GLY A 502 -29.79 14.23 32.23
C GLY A 502 -29.50 13.19 33.31
N GLU A 503 -29.42 11.94 32.91
CA GLU A 503 -29.24 10.79 33.79
C GLU A 503 -27.94 10.05 33.50
N LEU A 504 -27.18 9.78 34.55
CA LEU A 504 -25.96 8.98 34.49
C LEU A 504 -26.27 7.49 34.70
N THR A 505 -25.41 6.61 34.18
CA THR A 505 -25.53 5.16 34.38
C THR A 505 -25.58 4.74 35.86
N THR A 506 -24.97 5.53 36.76
CA THR A 506 -24.86 5.25 38.19
C THR A 506 -26.15 5.54 38.98
N GLN A 507 -27.20 6.05 38.34
CA GLN A 507 -28.40 6.56 39.02
C GLN A 507 -29.55 5.54 39.11
N GLY A 508 -29.27 4.26 38.87
CA GLY A 508 -30.19 3.16 39.15
C GLY A 508 -31.11 2.76 37.99
N VAL A 509 -31.01 3.39 36.82
CA VAL A 509 -31.75 2.97 35.60
C VAL A 509 -31.05 1.77 34.95
N GLN A 510 -31.69 0.60 35.05
CA GLN A 510 -31.11 -0.67 34.59
C GLN A 510 -31.48 -0.98 33.13
N PRO A 511 -30.58 -1.59 32.33
CA PRO A 511 -30.92 -1.98 30.97
C PRO A 511 -32.03 -3.05 31.01
N PRO A 512 -32.97 -3.08 30.06
CA PRO A 512 -32.96 -2.37 28.78
C PRO A 512 -33.58 -0.96 28.79
N GLN A 513 -33.90 -0.40 29.97
CA GLN A 513 -34.51 0.91 30.09
C GLN A 513 -33.59 2.01 29.55
N ALA A 514 -34.17 2.94 28.81
CA ALA A 514 -33.46 4.05 28.19
C ALA A 514 -33.16 5.17 29.21
N LEU A 515 -31.94 5.71 29.13
CA LEU A 515 -31.53 6.90 29.89
C LEU A 515 -32.09 8.16 29.21
N LEU A 516 -32.53 9.13 30.02
CA LEU A 516 -32.96 10.44 29.53
C LEU A 516 -31.76 11.39 29.60
N VAL A 517 -31.28 11.84 28.45
CA VAL A 517 -30.02 12.60 28.35
C VAL A 517 -30.22 13.86 27.53
N LYS A 518 -29.22 14.73 27.53
CA LYS A 518 -29.22 15.95 26.71
C LYS A 518 -28.66 15.69 25.32
N LEU A 519 -29.32 16.20 24.30
CA LEU A 519 -28.88 16.14 22.92
C LEU A 519 -27.93 17.31 22.62
N LEU A 520 -26.77 17.04 22.03
CA LEU A 520 -25.81 18.05 21.55
C LEU A 520 -25.75 18.14 20.03
N LYS A 521 -25.94 17.00 19.34
CA LYS A 521 -26.04 16.94 17.88
C LYS A 521 -27.11 15.94 17.46
N SER A 522 -28.03 16.40 16.63
CA SER A 522 -29.05 15.58 15.98
C SER A 522 -28.52 14.93 14.70
N ARG A 523 -29.21 13.91 14.17
CA ARG A 523 -28.81 13.24 12.92
C ARG A 523 -29.00 14.11 11.68
N ASN A 524 -29.93 15.06 11.76
CA ASN A 524 -30.19 16.04 10.71
C ASN A 524 -29.75 17.40 11.22
N VAL A 525 -28.82 18.02 10.50
CA VAL A 525 -28.36 19.37 10.82
C VAL A 525 -29.44 20.37 10.41
N ASN A 526 -29.90 21.16 11.37
CA ASN A 526 -30.77 22.29 11.13
C ASN A 526 -30.14 23.52 11.80
N THR A 527 -29.85 24.56 11.01
CA THR A 527 -29.16 25.77 11.49
C THR A 527 -30.09 26.78 12.15
N THR A 528 -31.41 26.55 12.13
CA THR A 528 -32.39 27.47 12.73
C THR A 528 -32.77 27.11 14.16
N ILE A 529 -32.29 25.96 14.67
CA ILE A 529 -32.63 25.47 16.01
C ILE A 529 -31.46 25.67 16.98
N PRO A 530 -31.71 25.88 18.28
CA PRO A 530 -30.67 26.20 19.26
C PRO A 530 -29.55 25.16 19.36
N ILE A 531 -29.82 23.88 19.05
CA ILE A 531 -28.81 22.83 19.11
C ILE A 531 -27.62 23.09 18.17
N TRP A 532 -27.83 23.84 17.08
CA TRP A 532 -26.76 24.22 16.16
C TRP A 532 -25.71 25.14 16.81
N ASP A 533 -26.13 25.93 17.79
CA ASP A 533 -25.28 26.87 18.49
C ASP A 533 -24.40 26.17 19.54
N LEU A 534 -24.76 24.94 19.93
CA LEU A 534 -23.91 24.11 20.80
C LEU A 534 -22.63 23.65 20.11
N MET A 535 -22.58 23.58 18.78
CA MET A 535 -21.35 23.29 18.06
C MET A 535 -20.44 24.52 18.06
N MET A 536 -19.23 24.37 18.60
CA MET A 536 -18.21 25.43 18.60
C MET A 536 -17.66 25.64 17.19
N LYS A 537 -17.54 26.92 16.79
CA LYS A 537 -17.11 27.34 15.44
C LYS A 537 -15.84 28.21 15.49
N ASN A 538 -15.07 28.08 16.57
CA ASN A 538 -13.93 28.94 16.90
C ASN A 538 -12.65 28.15 17.23
N VAL A 539 -12.60 26.86 16.87
CA VAL A 539 -11.43 25.99 17.09
C VAL A 539 -10.84 25.60 15.74
N TYR A 540 -9.53 25.80 15.57
CA TYR A 540 -8.82 25.58 14.31
C TYR A 540 -7.68 24.59 14.48
N ASN A 541 -7.51 23.71 13.50
CA ASN A 541 -6.44 22.72 13.49
C ASN A 541 -5.23 23.22 12.69
N ILE A 542 -4.14 23.49 13.39
CA ILE A 542 -2.87 23.97 12.83
C ILE A 542 -1.93 22.83 12.39
N GLY A 543 -2.34 21.56 12.50
CA GLY A 543 -1.57 20.40 12.04
C GLY A 543 -0.26 20.17 12.80
N ALA A 544 -0.07 20.82 13.95
CA ALA A 544 1.16 20.75 14.74
C ALA A 544 0.98 19.89 16.00
N TYR A 545 2.00 19.09 16.31
CA TYR A 545 2.08 18.30 17.53
C TYR A 545 3.03 18.98 18.52
N GLN A 546 2.65 19.00 19.81
CA GLN A 546 3.49 19.47 20.93
C GLN A 546 4.07 20.88 20.74
N LEU A 547 3.18 21.84 20.54
CA LEU A 547 3.55 23.22 20.25
C LEU A 547 4.17 23.92 21.48
N SER A 548 5.37 24.45 21.30
CA SER A 548 6.08 25.27 22.30
C SER A 548 5.52 26.70 22.30
N ARG A 549 5.21 27.24 23.48
CA ARG A 549 4.64 28.60 23.60
C ARG A 549 5.58 29.68 23.06
N GLN A 550 6.90 29.50 23.19
CA GLN A 550 7.88 30.50 22.74
C GLN A 550 8.01 30.56 21.21
N ASP A 551 7.72 29.46 20.52
CA ASP A 551 7.95 29.32 19.08
C ASP A 551 6.65 29.46 18.26
N PHE A 552 5.51 29.69 18.93
CA PHE A 552 4.23 29.94 18.29
C PHE A 552 4.04 31.41 17.96
N LYS A 553 3.80 31.71 16.68
CA LYS A 553 3.34 33.02 16.24
C LYS A 553 2.06 32.85 15.42
N LEU A 554 1.00 33.54 15.82
CA LEU A 554 -0.26 33.62 15.09
C LEU A 554 -0.50 35.09 14.75
N ASP A 555 -0.65 35.38 13.48
CA ASP A 555 -1.06 36.68 12.98
C ASP A 555 -2.44 36.52 12.31
N ILE A 556 -3.42 37.35 12.69
CA ILE A 556 -4.73 37.40 12.06
C ILE A 556 -4.69 38.50 11.01
N LEU A 557 -4.93 38.15 9.75
CA LEU A 557 -4.83 39.05 8.61
C LEU A 557 -6.17 39.14 7.88
N TYR A 558 -6.48 40.31 7.36
CA TYR A 558 -7.59 40.58 6.48
C TYR A 558 -7.07 40.77 5.05
N TYR A 559 -7.72 40.14 4.07
CA TYR A 559 -7.40 40.36 2.67
C TYR A 559 -8.16 41.58 2.16
N ASP A 560 -7.44 42.65 1.86
CA ASP A 560 -8.05 43.86 1.30
C ASP A 560 -8.03 43.81 -0.23
N ASP A 561 -9.22 43.68 -0.82
CA ASP A 561 -9.40 43.64 -2.28
C ASP A 561 -8.90 44.91 -2.98
N ASN A 562 -8.88 46.07 -2.30
CA ASN A 562 -8.45 47.33 -2.90
C ASN A 562 -6.93 47.40 -3.08
N THR A 563 -6.17 46.88 -2.11
CA THR A 563 -4.70 46.85 -2.12
C THR A 563 -4.14 45.52 -2.63
N GLY A 564 -4.99 44.50 -2.79
CA GLY A 564 -4.61 43.15 -3.21
C GLY A 564 -3.65 42.45 -2.25
N SER A 565 -3.64 42.86 -0.98
CA SER A 565 -2.63 42.49 0.02
C SER A 565 -3.26 42.11 1.36
N TRP A 566 -2.55 41.27 2.11
CA TRP A 566 -2.92 40.92 3.48
C TRP A 566 -2.50 42.02 4.44
N VAL A 567 -3.48 42.59 5.16
CA VAL A 567 -3.28 43.66 6.15
C VAL A 567 -3.66 43.16 7.54
N ASN A 568 -3.04 43.71 8.58
CA ASN A 568 -3.30 43.36 9.99
C ASN A 568 -4.29 44.33 10.68
N TYR A 569 -5.06 45.06 9.89
CA TYR A 569 -6.11 45.98 10.35
C TYR A 569 -7.31 45.86 9.40
N ILE A 570 -8.50 46.20 9.88
CA ILE A 570 -9.70 46.26 9.05
C ILE A 570 -9.73 47.66 8.41
N PRO A 571 -9.59 47.79 7.07
CA PRO A 571 -9.68 49.09 6.41
C PRO A 571 -11.10 49.63 6.50
N VAL A 572 -11.25 50.91 6.83
CA VAL A 572 -12.57 51.59 6.85
C VAL A 572 -13.04 51.74 5.40
N GLY A 573 -14.27 51.28 5.12
CA GLY A 573 -14.87 51.42 3.80
C GLY A 573 -15.05 52.88 3.41
N LYS A 574 -15.03 53.19 2.10
CA LYS A 574 -15.18 54.56 1.58
C LYS A 574 -16.49 55.26 1.99
N ASP A 575 -17.49 54.50 2.43
CA ASP A 575 -18.84 54.95 2.75
C ASP A 575 -19.21 54.87 4.25
N GLU A 576 -18.26 54.52 5.13
CA GLU A 576 -18.50 54.51 6.58
C GLU A 576 -18.10 55.85 7.19
N VAL A 577 -19.10 56.60 7.71
CA VAL A 577 -18.87 57.84 8.47
C VAL A 577 -18.32 57.44 9.85
N ASN A 578 -17.13 57.96 10.17
CA ASN A 578 -16.41 57.79 11.43
C ASN A 578 -17.27 57.90 12.70
#